data_AF-A0A3D4UVK8-F1
#
_entry.id   AF-A0A3D4UVK8-F1
#
_cell.length_a   1.000
_cell.length_b   1.000
_cell.length_c   1.000
_cell.angle_alpha   90.00
_cell.angle_beta   90.00
_cell.angle_gamma   90.00
#
_symmetry.space_group_name_H-M   'P 1'
#
loop_
_entity.id
_entity.type
_entity.pdbx_description
1 polymer ?
#
loop_
_entity_poly.entity_id
_entity_poly.type
_entity_poly.pdbx_seq_one_letter_code
_entity_poly.pdbx_strand_id
1 'polypeptide(L)'
;MNSVALQENARTQFIAIWGDRPLVDNWRVRELVTSSGSSEVDNTNGNDVTVQRTRSLSSIETSVDLSEVPFQPSEKVEAKKEIGNLKYQLGNLFFISLEMPDSAAIYFQDVIQNHPTSDEVAVSYYSLSEIQSSMDLTDEAEENARQLIQKFPNSRYAERLADKYNILIESDIVKTEFTLKEKYQNLKADTSLTKPELADRSTKLAIENSKNNESAAILFEATQMYIELGKEQEIFRNNYNDWVSSKMNWEQDQTNFKRLQDSLKVEVKDTSLNDLRRNEFQQIIDSTLTKPNFSVTFPYYGEYWDKARINIDLFISNFRNSKQMPSIRVLKNELEKPVMEEAADTTNSEIENLNNAQNTATFCSDLESPPQIRGGMDKFLNELGGFDTDTKEIHYSLIINQRGIIEEYEMVSKDTIDREIVNFYNVAIENSLSF
;
A
#
# COMPACT_ATOMS: atom_id res chain seq x y z
N MET A 1 17.08 17.60 76.99
CA MET A 1 16.40 18.92 77.01
C MET A 1 16.92 19.70 75.83
N ASN A 2 16.16 19.82 74.74
CA ASN A 2 16.57 20.66 73.60
C ASN A 2 16.42 22.12 74.02
N SER A 3 17.51 22.88 74.01
CA SER A 3 17.49 24.28 74.43
C SER A 3 16.71 25.11 73.42
N VAL A 4 15.67 25.79 73.90
CA VAL A 4 14.78 26.67 73.11
C VAL A 4 15.59 27.66 72.27
N ALA A 5 16.70 28.16 72.81
CA ALA A 5 17.62 29.06 72.13
C ALA A 5 18.22 28.49 70.82
N LEU A 6 18.43 27.17 70.74
CA LEU A 6 19.00 26.52 69.56
C LEU A 6 17.96 26.36 68.44
N GLN A 7 16.70 26.12 68.82
CA GLN A 7 15.58 26.06 67.89
C GLN A 7 15.22 27.45 67.35
N GLU A 8 15.25 28.48 68.20
CA GLU A 8 15.05 29.87 67.79
C GLU A 8 16.11 30.31 66.77
N ASN A 9 17.38 29.97 67.03
CA ASN A 9 18.48 30.34 66.15
C ASN A 9 18.40 29.60 64.81
N ALA A 10 18.13 28.30 64.82
CA ALA A 10 17.92 27.51 63.60
C ALA A 10 16.73 28.02 62.77
N ARG A 11 15.62 28.38 63.42
CA ARG A 11 14.46 29.00 62.77
C ARG A 11 14.83 30.33 62.12
N THR A 12 15.59 31.17 62.83
CA THR A 12 16.01 32.49 62.33
C THR A 12 16.93 32.35 61.12
N GLN A 13 17.87 31.40 61.15
CA GLN A 13 18.75 31.10 60.01
C GLN A 13 17.97 30.54 58.82
N PHE A 14 16.99 29.67 59.07
CA PHE A 14 16.13 29.12 58.02
C PHE A 14 15.30 30.21 57.33
N ILE A 15 14.68 31.11 58.10
CA ILE A 15 13.92 32.26 57.57
C ILE A 15 14.84 33.23 56.81
N ALA A 16 16.07 33.44 57.28
CA ALA A 16 17.03 34.32 56.59
C ALA A 16 17.43 33.81 55.21
N ILE A 17 17.55 32.48 55.03
CA ILE A 17 17.92 31.87 53.75
C ILE A 17 16.70 31.67 52.84
N TRP A 18 15.55 31.29 53.40
CA TRP A 18 14.41 30.78 52.64
C TRP A 18 13.14 31.62 52.72
N GLY A 19 13.11 32.67 53.55
CA GLY A 19 11.93 33.47 53.86
C GLY A 19 10.97 32.79 54.85
N ASP A 20 9.91 33.50 55.26
CA ASP A 20 8.88 32.95 56.14
C ASP A 20 7.88 32.10 55.32
N ARG A 21 8.24 30.84 55.08
CA ARG A 21 7.43 29.90 54.29
C ARG A 21 6.34 29.28 55.16
N PRO A 22 5.04 29.46 54.84
CA PRO A 22 3.97 28.83 55.60
C PRO A 22 4.00 27.30 55.40
N LEU A 23 3.65 26.57 56.46
CA LEU A 23 3.56 25.11 56.43
C LEU A 23 2.27 24.66 55.70
N VAL A 24 2.34 24.59 54.38
CA VAL A 24 1.26 24.13 53.48
C VAL A 24 1.82 23.23 52.39
N ASP A 25 0.97 22.48 51.69
CA ASP A 25 1.39 21.62 50.57
C ASP A 25 2.20 22.40 49.52
N ASN A 26 3.30 21.80 49.04
CA ASN A 26 4.29 22.43 48.16
C ASN A 26 3.70 23.08 46.89
N TRP A 27 2.60 22.53 46.36
CA TRP A 27 1.94 23.07 45.16
C TRP A 27 1.15 24.36 45.44
N ARG A 28 0.75 24.63 46.69
CA ARG A 28 0.07 25.86 47.12
C ARG A 28 1.03 26.97 47.58
N VAL A 29 2.28 26.61 47.86
CA VAL A 29 3.31 27.57 48.32
C VAL A 29 3.54 28.67 47.28
N ARG A 30 3.46 28.35 45.99
CA ARG A 30 3.70 29.33 44.90
C ARG A 30 2.65 30.45 44.89
N GLU A 31 1.40 30.15 45.25
CA GLU A 31 0.30 31.11 45.27
C GLU A 31 0.34 32.02 46.51
N LEU A 32 0.86 31.50 47.63
CA LEU A 32 1.01 32.27 48.86
C LEU A 32 2.27 33.16 48.86
N VAL A 33 3.38 32.68 48.29
CA VAL A 33 4.66 33.42 48.23
C VAL A 33 4.58 34.62 47.29
N THR A 34 3.79 34.57 46.21
CA THR A 34 3.57 35.71 45.30
C THR A 34 2.71 36.81 45.94
N SER A 35 1.93 36.51 46.97
CA SER A 35 1.10 37.48 47.69
C SER A 35 1.88 38.33 48.72
N SER A 36 3.08 37.89 49.12
CA SER A 36 3.85 38.50 50.22
C SER A 36 5.00 39.41 49.77
N GLY A 37 5.15 39.66 48.46
CA GLY A 37 6.23 40.46 47.90
C GLY A 37 5.92 41.95 47.77
N SER A 38 5.76 42.68 48.88
CA SER A 38 6.13 44.12 49.00
C SER A 38 5.70 44.65 50.36
N SER A 39 6.63 44.65 51.31
CA SER A 39 6.57 45.54 52.47
C SER A 39 7.93 46.21 52.56
N GLU A 40 8.05 47.36 51.90
CA GLU A 40 9.02 48.36 52.30
C GLU A 40 8.63 48.80 53.71
N VAL A 41 9.56 48.61 54.65
CA VAL A 41 9.47 49.15 56.00
C VAL A 41 9.77 50.65 55.86
N ASP A 42 8.73 51.48 55.82
CA ASP A 42 8.86 52.88 56.20
C ASP A 42 8.38 53.05 57.64
N ASN A 43 9.26 53.64 58.44
CA ASN A 43 9.14 53.74 59.88
C ASN A 43 8.73 55.17 60.21
N THR A 44 7.42 55.44 60.27
CA THR A 44 6.90 56.64 60.96
C THR A 44 5.56 56.38 61.65
N ASN A 45 5.45 56.98 62.83
CA ASN A 45 4.44 56.77 63.87
C ASN A 45 2.97 56.97 63.46
N GLY A 46 2.11 56.16 64.09
CA GLY A 46 0.92 56.67 64.77
C GLY A 46 -0.41 56.60 64.01
N ASN A 47 -1.32 55.83 64.62
CA ASN A 47 -2.79 55.85 64.50
C ASN A 47 -3.44 54.83 63.54
N ASP A 48 -4.33 54.09 64.18
CA ASP A 48 -5.31 53.14 63.67
C ASP A 48 -6.11 53.71 62.49
N VAL A 49 -5.97 53.09 61.32
CA VAL A 49 -7.03 53.01 60.31
C VAL A 49 -6.94 51.63 59.67
N THR A 50 -8.01 50.86 59.87
CA THR A 50 -8.32 49.63 59.15
C THR A 50 -8.39 49.94 57.65
N VAL A 51 -7.32 49.65 56.90
CA VAL A 51 -7.35 49.69 55.43
C VAL A 51 -7.60 48.28 54.92
N GLN A 52 -8.87 47.95 54.70
CA GLN A 52 -9.26 46.89 53.79
C GLN A 52 -8.73 47.25 52.40
N ARG A 53 -7.54 46.73 52.05
CA ARG A 53 -7.04 46.78 50.69
C ARG A 53 -7.49 45.52 49.97
N THR A 54 -8.75 45.48 49.55
CA THR A 54 -9.21 44.55 48.52
C THR A 54 -8.51 44.93 47.21
N ARG A 55 -7.30 44.40 46.99
CA ARG A 55 -6.76 44.28 45.64
C ARG A 55 -7.60 43.21 44.95
N SER A 56 -8.50 43.65 44.09
CA SER A 56 -9.21 42.76 43.16
C SER A 56 -8.16 42.01 42.33
N LEU A 57 -8.07 40.69 42.55
CA LEU A 57 -7.25 39.73 41.82
C LEU A 57 -7.89 39.36 40.47
N SER A 58 -8.60 40.29 39.85
CA SER A 58 -9.48 40.00 38.71
C SER A 58 -8.77 39.84 37.36
N SER A 59 -7.46 39.55 37.30
CA SER A 59 -6.82 39.30 35.99
C SER A 59 -5.46 38.58 35.98
N ILE A 60 -5.15 37.70 36.94
CA ILE A 60 -4.11 36.70 36.68
C ILE A 60 -4.84 35.38 36.40
N GLU A 61 -5.31 35.23 35.17
CA GLU A 61 -5.66 33.92 34.65
C GLU A 61 -4.35 33.13 34.53
N THR A 62 -4.04 32.30 35.51
CA THR A 62 -3.06 31.24 35.33
C THR A 62 -3.68 30.21 34.39
N SER A 63 -3.55 30.41 33.09
CA SER A 63 -3.87 29.37 32.12
C SER A 63 -2.88 28.24 32.34
N VAL A 64 -3.36 27.12 32.88
CA VAL A 64 -2.58 25.88 32.93
C VAL A 64 -2.35 25.46 31.48
N ASP A 65 -1.10 25.46 31.04
CA ASP A 65 -0.74 24.96 29.72
C ASP A 65 -0.88 23.43 29.74
N LEU A 66 -1.90 22.95 29.05
CA LEU A 66 -2.21 21.53 28.90
C LEU A 66 -1.85 21.02 27.51
N SER A 67 -1.12 21.79 26.70
CA SER A 67 -0.77 21.42 25.33
C SER A 67 0.04 20.12 25.24
N GLU A 68 0.84 19.81 26.25
CA GLU A 68 1.63 18.57 26.34
C GLU A 68 0.84 17.38 26.93
N VAL A 69 -0.39 17.60 27.41
CA VAL A 69 -1.20 16.54 28.00
C VAL A 69 -1.96 15.80 26.89
N PRO A 70 -1.73 14.49 26.70
CA PRO A 70 -2.36 13.73 25.63
C PRO A 70 -3.85 13.52 25.94
N PHE A 71 -4.73 14.17 25.18
CA PHE A 71 -6.18 14.02 25.34
C PHE A 71 -6.76 12.94 24.42
N GLN A 72 -6.16 12.72 23.25
CA GLN A 72 -6.62 11.72 22.29
C GLN A 72 -6.26 10.29 22.72
N PRO A 73 -7.09 9.28 22.38
CA PRO A 73 -6.79 7.88 22.71
C PRO A 73 -5.46 7.38 22.16
N SER A 74 -5.09 7.76 20.93
CA SER A 74 -3.81 7.38 20.31
C SER A 74 -2.62 8.02 21.01
N GLU A 75 -2.68 9.32 21.32
CA GLU A 75 -1.63 10.06 22.02
C GLU A 75 -1.44 9.52 23.45
N LYS A 76 -2.51 9.07 24.10
CA LYS A 76 -2.43 8.43 25.43
C LYS A 76 -1.69 7.10 25.40
N VAL A 77 -1.81 6.33 24.31
CA VAL A 77 -1.06 5.08 24.15
C VAL A 77 0.43 5.38 23.99
N GLU A 78 0.77 6.37 23.17
CA GLU A 78 2.17 6.78 22.96
C GLU A 78 2.79 7.35 24.24
N ALA A 79 2.08 8.21 24.96
CA ALA A 79 2.55 8.72 26.25
C ALA A 79 2.74 7.60 27.29
N LYS A 80 1.85 6.59 27.33
CA LYS A 80 2.03 5.42 28.20
C LYS A 80 3.25 4.59 27.83
N LYS A 81 3.56 4.49 26.53
CA LYS A 81 4.76 3.82 26.02
C LYS A 81 6.02 4.57 26.46
N GLU A 82 6.03 5.90 26.31
CA GLU A 82 7.13 6.75 26.76
C GLU A 82 7.34 6.67 28.28
N ILE A 83 6.27 6.71 29.09
CA ILE A 83 6.38 6.52 30.54
C ILE A 83 7.00 5.14 30.86
N GLY A 84 6.58 4.08 30.16
CA GLY A 84 7.17 2.75 30.32
C GLY A 84 8.67 2.72 30.02
N ASN A 85 9.08 3.37 28.94
CA ASN A 85 10.50 3.52 28.60
C ASN A 85 11.28 4.26 29.71
N LEU A 86 10.78 5.40 30.20
CA LEU A 86 11.41 6.16 31.27
C LEU A 86 11.51 5.36 32.58
N LYS A 87 10.48 4.58 32.90
CA LYS A 87 10.48 3.68 34.07
C LYS A 87 11.52 2.58 33.94
N TYR A 88 11.66 1.98 32.76
CA TYR A 88 12.73 1.03 32.47
C TYR A 88 14.13 1.69 32.64
N GLN A 89 14.32 2.90 32.14
CA GLN A 89 15.57 3.65 32.32
C GLN A 89 15.86 3.93 33.80
N LEU A 90 14.84 4.29 34.60
CA LEU A 90 14.98 4.43 36.05
C LEU A 90 15.39 3.10 36.70
N GLY A 91 14.77 1.99 36.32
CA GLY A 91 15.18 0.66 36.78
C GLY A 91 16.66 0.39 36.50
N ASN A 92 17.14 0.69 35.29
CA ASN A 92 18.55 0.57 34.94
C ASN A 92 19.45 1.50 35.75
N LEU A 93 19.04 2.75 36.01
CA LEU A 93 19.79 3.67 36.87
C LEU A 93 19.96 3.09 38.27
N PHE A 94 18.88 2.59 38.88
CA PHE A 94 18.93 1.96 40.20
C PHE A 94 19.78 0.70 40.20
N PHE A 95 19.69 -0.12 39.16
CA PHE A 95 20.42 -1.39 39.09
C PHE A 95 21.92 -1.19 38.83
N ILE A 96 22.26 -0.43 37.79
CA ILE A 96 23.62 -0.33 37.26
C ILE A 96 24.41 0.77 37.97
N SER A 97 23.81 1.95 38.14
CA SER A 97 24.53 3.13 38.65
C SER A 97 24.50 3.24 40.17
N LEU A 98 23.42 2.79 40.81
CA LEU A 98 23.24 2.88 42.26
C LEU A 98 23.44 1.54 42.98
N GLU A 99 23.58 0.44 42.24
CA GLU A 99 23.73 -0.92 42.81
C GLU A 99 22.60 -1.26 43.80
N MET A 100 21.38 -0.82 43.51
CA MET A 100 20.18 -1.00 44.33
C MET A 100 19.18 -1.92 43.61
N PRO A 101 19.42 -3.24 43.59
CA PRO A 101 18.63 -4.17 42.79
C PRO A 101 17.18 -4.31 43.29
N ASP A 102 16.92 -4.22 44.60
CA ASP A 102 15.57 -4.22 45.16
C ASP A 102 14.73 -3.05 44.62
N SER A 103 15.34 -1.86 44.56
CA SER A 103 14.67 -0.66 44.04
C SER A 103 14.47 -0.75 42.53
N ALA A 104 15.45 -1.29 41.80
CA ALA A 104 15.33 -1.52 40.36
C ALA A 104 14.18 -2.48 40.00
N ALA A 105 14.02 -3.57 40.78
CA ALA A 105 12.95 -4.54 40.59
C ALA A 105 11.56 -3.89 40.61
N ILE A 106 11.32 -2.91 41.49
CA ILE A 106 10.04 -2.17 41.56
C ILE A 106 9.75 -1.46 40.24
N TYR A 107 10.74 -0.81 39.63
CA TYR A 107 10.54 -0.10 38.36
C TYR A 107 10.31 -1.06 37.19
N PHE A 108 11.03 -2.17 37.12
CA PHE A 108 10.78 -3.18 36.07
C PHE A 108 9.41 -3.83 36.23
N GLN A 109 8.98 -4.10 37.46
CA GLN A 109 7.64 -4.60 37.74
C GLN A 109 6.55 -3.59 37.34
N ASP A 110 6.78 -2.30 37.58
CA ASP A 110 5.87 -1.22 37.16
C ASP A 110 5.70 -1.17 35.64
N VAL A 111 6.79 -1.34 34.87
CA VAL A 111 6.73 -1.43 33.40
C VAL A 111 5.84 -2.59 32.97
N ILE A 112 6.05 -3.78 33.56
CA ILE A 112 5.30 -4.99 33.23
C ILE A 112 3.80 -4.85 33.56
N GLN A 113 3.47 -4.31 34.73
CA GLN A 113 2.10 -4.30 35.25
C GLN A 113 1.28 -3.12 34.75
N ASN A 114 1.88 -1.92 34.72
CA ASN A 114 1.15 -0.67 34.47
C ASN A 114 1.39 -0.10 33.06
N HIS A 115 2.43 -0.57 32.35
CA HIS A 115 2.79 -0.13 31.00
C HIS A 115 2.92 -1.28 30.00
N PRO A 116 1.91 -2.16 29.84
CA PRO A 116 2.01 -3.33 28.97
C PRO A 116 2.15 -3.03 27.47
N THR A 117 1.92 -1.77 27.05
CA THR A 117 2.10 -1.31 25.66
C THR A 117 3.50 -0.79 25.37
N SER A 118 4.39 -0.78 26.37
CA SER A 118 5.78 -0.36 26.22
C SER A 118 6.61 -1.43 25.49
N ASP A 119 7.57 -1.00 24.68
CA ASP A 119 8.49 -1.93 24.00
C ASP A 119 9.47 -2.57 25.01
N GLU A 120 9.59 -1.97 26.20
CA GLU A 120 10.50 -2.35 27.27
C GLU A 120 9.97 -3.49 28.15
N VAL A 121 8.75 -3.99 27.92
CA VAL A 121 8.15 -5.05 28.75
C VAL A 121 8.99 -6.33 28.71
N ALA A 122 9.45 -6.74 27.52
CA ALA A 122 10.26 -7.96 27.36
C ALA A 122 11.60 -7.85 28.10
N VAL A 123 12.30 -6.72 27.96
CA VAL A 123 13.57 -6.49 28.66
C VAL A 123 13.35 -6.29 30.16
N SER A 124 12.20 -5.79 30.60
CA SER A 124 11.87 -5.63 32.03
C SER A 124 11.66 -6.99 32.71
N TYR A 125 10.97 -7.94 32.06
CA TYR A 125 10.89 -9.33 32.56
C TYR A 125 12.28 -9.95 32.69
N TYR A 126 13.15 -9.72 31.68
CA TYR A 126 14.53 -10.19 31.70
C TYR A 126 15.32 -9.62 32.87
N SER A 127 15.33 -8.30 33.03
CA SER A 127 16.02 -7.63 34.13
C SER A 127 15.51 -8.09 35.49
N LEU A 128 14.20 -8.31 35.64
CA LEU A 128 13.60 -8.79 36.89
C LEU A 128 14.06 -10.22 37.22
N SER A 129 14.09 -11.11 36.22
CA SER A 129 14.61 -12.47 36.36
C SER A 129 16.09 -12.48 36.76
N GLU A 130 16.93 -11.64 36.15
CA GLU A 130 18.35 -11.51 36.50
C GLU A 130 18.55 -10.99 37.93
N ILE A 131 17.80 -9.96 38.33
CA ILE A 131 17.84 -9.41 39.70
C ILE A 131 17.45 -10.49 40.71
N GLN A 132 16.33 -11.18 40.51
CA GLN A 132 15.86 -12.22 41.42
C GLN A 132 16.83 -13.39 41.50
N SER A 133 17.41 -13.78 40.36
CA SER A 133 18.47 -14.79 40.31
C SER A 133 19.71 -14.38 41.10
N SER A 134 20.06 -13.09 41.11
CA SER A 134 21.20 -12.58 41.91
C SER A 134 20.92 -12.51 43.41
N MET A 135 19.66 -12.62 43.81
CA MET A 135 19.17 -12.63 45.20
C MET A 135 18.82 -14.03 45.70
N ASP A 136 19.19 -15.08 44.97
CA ASP A 136 18.84 -16.47 45.25
C ASP A 136 17.32 -16.77 45.23
N LEU A 137 16.50 -15.87 44.67
CA LEU A 137 15.05 -16.03 44.47
C LEU A 137 14.77 -16.80 43.17
N THR A 138 15.18 -18.07 43.17
CA THR A 138 15.27 -18.88 41.94
C THR A 138 13.89 -19.18 41.33
N ASP A 139 12.89 -19.46 42.18
CA ASP A 139 11.53 -19.77 41.72
C ASP A 139 10.86 -18.56 41.06
N GLU A 140 10.99 -17.38 41.65
CA GLU A 140 10.48 -16.12 41.11
C GLU A 140 11.21 -15.73 39.82
N ALA A 141 12.53 -15.94 39.79
CA ALA A 141 13.34 -15.65 38.62
C ALA A 141 12.95 -16.52 37.42
N GLU A 142 12.72 -17.81 37.65
CA GLU A 142 12.29 -18.77 36.63
C GLU A 142 10.84 -18.53 36.20
N GLU A 143 9.96 -18.10 37.11
CA GLU A 143 8.59 -17.71 36.75
C GLU A 143 8.59 -16.50 35.82
N ASN A 144 9.39 -15.46 36.10
CA ASN A 144 9.55 -14.34 35.18
C ASN A 144 10.16 -14.76 33.83
N ALA A 145 11.08 -15.72 33.82
CA ALA A 145 11.59 -16.32 32.59
C ALA A 145 10.49 -17.02 31.78
N ARG A 146 9.64 -17.83 32.42
CA ARG A 146 8.49 -18.47 31.77
C ARG A 146 7.53 -17.44 31.18
N GLN A 147 7.20 -16.39 31.93
CA GLN A 147 6.32 -15.30 31.46
C GLN A 147 6.92 -14.59 30.24
N LEU A 148 8.23 -14.30 30.26
CA LEU A 148 8.93 -13.72 29.12
C LEU A 148 8.88 -14.61 27.89
N ILE A 149 9.21 -15.90 28.06
CA ILE A 149 9.23 -16.89 26.98
C ILE A 149 7.83 -17.06 26.38
N GLN A 150 6.79 -17.12 27.21
CA GLN A 150 5.41 -17.26 26.76
C GLN A 150 4.91 -16.02 26.00
N LYS A 151 5.20 -14.82 26.50
CA LYS A 151 4.67 -13.56 25.94
C LYS A 151 5.50 -13.02 24.78
N PHE A 152 6.82 -13.26 24.79
CA PHE A 152 7.79 -12.73 23.81
C PHE A 152 8.77 -13.82 23.33
N PRO A 153 8.28 -14.94 22.77
CA PRO A 153 9.10 -16.10 22.42
C PRO A 153 10.22 -15.80 21.42
N ASN A 154 10.04 -14.79 20.56
CA ASN A 154 11.01 -14.41 19.53
C ASN A 154 12.00 -13.33 19.99
N SER A 155 11.97 -12.90 21.26
CA SER A 155 12.91 -11.90 21.76
C SER A 155 14.24 -12.54 22.11
N ARG A 156 15.35 -11.83 21.83
CA ARG A 156 16.70 -12.25 22.26
C ARG A 156 16.80 -12.47 23.78
N TYR A 157 15.91 -11.84 24.55
CA TYR A 157 15.85 -12.01 26.00
C TYR A 157 15.22 -13.35 26.40
N ALA A 158 14.17 -13.78 25.69
CA ALA A 158 13.54 -15.08 25.90
C ALA A 158 14.51 -16.23 25.60
N GLU A 159 15.26 -16.14 24.49
CA GLU A 159 16.32 -17.11 24.14
C GLU A 159 17.34 -17.27 25.28
N ARG A 160 17.87 -16.15 25.79
CA ARG A 160 18.85 -16.17 26.88
C ARG A 160 18.32 -16.81 28.16
N LEU A 161 17.07 -16.53 28.54
CA LEU A 161 16.50 -17.13 29.75
C LEU A 161 16.11 -18.59 29.54
N ALA A 162 15.66 -18.96 28.34
CA ALA A 162 15.38 -20.34 27.99
C ALA A 162 16.63 -21.20 28.15
N ASP A 163 17.77 -20.72 27.64
CA ASP A 163 19.07 -21.37 27.83
C ASP A 163 19.47 -21.42 29.31
N LYS A 164 19.35 -20.29 30.03
CA LYS A 164 19.74 -20.18 31.44
C LYS A 164 18.98 -21.15 32.35
N TYR A 165 17.67 -21.29 32.13
CA TYR A 165 16.78 -22.12 32.95
C TYR A 165 16.45 -23.47 32.31
N ASN A 166 17.05 -23.81 31.15
CA ASN A 166 16.76 -25.01 30.39
C ASN A 166 15.24 -25.20 30.14
N ILE A 167 14.54 -24.10 29.84
CA ILE A 167 13.12 -24.08 29.51
C ILE A 167 13.00 -24.29 28.00
N LEU A 168 12.23 -25.31 27.60
CA LEU A 168 11.88 -25.47 26.20
C LEU A 168 10.98 -24.30 25.80
N ILE A 169 11.44 -23.50 24.84
CA ILE A 169 10.54 -22.58 24.15
C ILE A 169 9.66 -23.46 23.27
N GLU A 170 8.35 -23.49 23.51
CA GLU A 170 7.34 -24.06 22.60
C GLU A 170 7.23 -23.21 21.30
N SER A 171 8.38 -22.92 20.68
CA SER A 171 8.54 -22.23 19.41
C SER A 171 9.12 -23.17 18.35
N ASP A 172 8.79 -24.46 18.40
CA ASP A 172 8.95 -25.37 17.24
C ASP A 172 8.10 -24.95 16.03
N ILE A 173 7.35 -23.85 16.15
CA ILE A 173 7.10 -22.96 15.03
C ILE A 173 8.22 -21.92 15.00
N VAL A 174 9.38 -22.35 14.53
CA VAL A 174 10.39 -21.45 13.99
C VAL A 174 9.71 -20.74 12.82
N LYS A 175 9.10 -19.57 13.07
CA LYS A 175 9.07 -18.52 12.05
C LYS A 175 10.48 -17.95 12.03
N THR A 176 11.42 -18.72 11.47
CA THR A 176 12.29 -18.09 10.48
C THR A 176 11.32 -17.42 9.54
N GLU A 177 11.19 -16.09 9.61
CA GLU A 177 10.73 -15.39 8.44
C GLU A 177 11.76 -15.72 7.37
N PHE A 178 11.51 -16.80 6.62
CA PHE A 178 12.24 -17.10 5.42
C PHE A 178 12.25 -15.79 4.64
N THR A 179 13.45 -15.32 4.30
CA THR A 179 13.58 -14.20 3.38
C THR A 179 12.75 -14.49 2.14
N LEU A 180 12.30 -13.46 1.43
CA LEU A 180 11.49 -13.68 0.23
C LEU A 180 12.19 -14.64 -0.75
N LYS A 181 13.52 -14.50 -0.87
CA LYS A 181 14.39 -15.46 -1.57
C LYS A 181 14.21 -16.89 -1.10
N GLU A 182 14.32 -17.16 0.19
CA GLU A 182 14.21 -18.50 0.74
C GLU A 182 12.80 -19.07 0.60
N LYS A 183 11.75 -18.25 0.81
CA LYS A 183 10.37 -18.65 0.52
C LYS A 183 10.23 -19.11 -0.92
N TYR A 184 10.83 -18.36 -1.85
CA TYR A 184 10.80 -18.69 -3.25
C TYR A 184 11.63 -19.93 -3.61
N GLN A 185 12.83 -20.10 -3.03
CA GLN A 185 13.64 -21.30 -3.25
C GLN A 185 12.94 -22.56 -2.72
N ASN A 186 12.32 -22.48 -1.54
CA ASN A 186 11.55 -23.58 -0.98
C ASN A 186 10.34 -23.91 -1.86
N LEU A 187 9.65 -22.89 -2.38
CA LEU A 187 8.55 -23.09 -3.33
C LEU A 187 9.01 -23.82 -4.60
N LYS A 188 10.19 -23.47 -5.14
CA LYS A 188 10.76 -24.14 -6.32
C LYS A 188 11.26 -25.55 -6.04
N ALA A 189 11.67 -25.83 -4.81
CA ALA A 189 12.16 -27.15 -4.38
C ALA A 189 11.02 -28.13 -4.08
N ASP A 190 9.79 -27.65 -3.95
CA ASP A 190 8.61 -28.47 -3.70
C ASP A 190 8.25 -29.30 -4.94
N THR A 191 8.63 -30.58 -4.91
CA THR A 191 8.39 -31.52 -6.02
C THR A 191 6.93 -31.95 -6.15
N SER A 192 6.06 -31.57 -5.21
CA SER A 192 4.63 -31.87 -5.28
C SER A 192 3.86 -30.91 -6.20
N LEU A 193 4.44 -29.75 -6.52
CA LEU A 193 3.78 -28.72 -7.33
C LEU A 193 3.91 -29.00 -8.82
N THR A 194 2.80 -28.88 -9.53
CA THR A 194 2.82 -28.80 -10.99
C THR A 194 3.38 -27.46 -11.45
N LYS A 195 3.90 -27.39 -12.68
CA LYS A 195 4.43 -26.14 -13.24
C LYS A 195 3.42 -24.97 -13.20
N PRO A 196 2.12 -25.15 -13.54
CA PRO A 196 1.14 -24.07 -13.43
C PRO A 196 0.93 -23.62 -11.97
N GLU A 197 0.84 -24.55 -11.03
CA GLU A 197 0.67 -24.21 -9.60
C GLU A 197 1.89 -23.47 -9.04
N LEU A 198 3.10 -23.86 -9.47
CA LEU A 198 4.33 -23.15 -9.13
C LEU A 198 4.27 -21.71 -9.65
N ALA A 199 3.83 -21.50 -10.90
CA ALA A 199 3.69 -20.15 -11.48
C ALA A 199 2.63 -19.30 -10.76
N ASP A 200 1.47 -19.89 -10.42
CA ASP A 200 0.39 -19.22 -9.68
C ASP A 200 0.88 -18.81 -8.28
N ARG A 201 1.54 -19.71 -7.55
CA ARG A 201 2.08 -19.42 -6.21
C ARG A 201 3.21 -18.41 -6.25
N SER A 202 4.08 -18.47 -7.26
CA SER A 202 5.18 -17.51 -7.44
C SER A 202 4.67 -16.11 -7.74
N THR A 203 3.64 -16.00 -8.58
CA THR A 203 2.94 -14.74 -8.87
C THR A 203 2.36 -14.16 -7.58
N LYS A 204 1.61 -14.96 -6.81
CA LYS A 204 1.03 -14.54 -5.54
C LYS A 204 2.10 -14.06 -4.55
N LEU A 205 3.18 -14.84 -4.40
CA LEU A 205 4.30 -14.51 -3.51
C LEU A 205 4.93 -13.16 -3.86
N ALA A 206 5.13 -12.87 -5.15
CA ALA A 206 5.69 -11.60 -5.60
C ALA A 206 4.75 -10.41 -5.35
N ILE A 207 3.44 -10.56 -5.59
CA ILE A 207 2.46 -9.49 -5.44
C ILE A 207 2.23 -9.14 -3.96
N GLU A 208 2.11 -10.14 -3.09
CA GLU A 208 1.98 -9.94 -1.64
C GLU A 208 3.19 -9.21 -1.04
N ASN A 209 4.36 -9.31 -1.70
CA ASN A 209 5.60 -8.70 -1.27
C ASN A 209 6.07 -7.59 -2.24
N SER A 210 5.16 -6.86 -2.90
CA SER A 210 5.50 -5.91 -3.97
C SER A 210 6.51 -4.81 -3.61
N LYS A 211 6.69 -4.50 -2.32
CA LYS A 211 7.71 -3.55 -1.83
C LYS A 211 9.13 -4.14 -1.77
N ASN A 212 9.28 -5.46 -1.86
CA ASN A 212 10.57 -6.12 -1.79
C ASN A 212 11.27 -6.09 -3.17
N ASN A 213 12.58 -5.80 -3.15
CA ASN A 213 13.41 -5.70 -4.36
C ASN A 213 13.47 -7.00 -5.18
N GLU A 214 13.29 -8.15 -4.55
CA GLU A 214 13.35 -9.46 -5.22
C GLU A 214 12.03 -9.85 -5.90
N SER A 215 10.90 -9.27 -5.49
CA SER A 215 9.57 -9.60 -6.00
C SER A 215 9.45 -9.39 -7.51
N ALA A 216 10.14 -8.39 -8.05
CA ALA A 216 10.16 -8.17 -9.49
C ALA A 216 10.80 -9.37 -10.22
N ALA A 217 11.93 -9.89 -9.73
CA ALA A 217 12.57 -11.05 -10.36
C ALA A 217 11.67 -12.30 -10.28
N ILE A 218 10.98 -12.49 -9.16
CA ILE A 218 10.05 -13.62 -8.95
C ILE A 218 8.85 -13.52 -9.91
N LEU A 219 8.22 -12.34 -10.02
CA LEU A 219 7.09 -12.15 -10.94
C LEU A 219 7.52 -12.31 -12.40
N PHE A 220 8.72 -11.84 -12.75
CA PHE A 220 9.28 -12.04 -14.08
C PHE A 220 9.46 -13.53 -14.40
N GLU A 221 10.04 -14.31 -13.48
CA GLU A 221 10.20 -15.76 -13.68
C GLU A 221 8.84 -16.48 -13.75
N ALA A 222 7.86 -16.07 -12.95
CA ALA A 222 6.49 -16.59 -13.04
C ALA A 222 5.84 -16.30 -14.41
N THR A 223 6.06 -15.10 -14.94
CA THR A 223 5.63 -14.73 -16.31
C THR A 223 6.28 -15.65 -17.34
N GLN A 224 7.58 -15.91 -17.22
CA GLN A 224 8.29 -16.82 -18.13
C GLN A 224 7.75 -18.25 -18.04
N MET A 225 7.39 -18.73 -16.84
CA MET A 225 6.78 -20.05 -16.68
C MET A 225 5.46 -20.16 -17.44
N TYR A 226 4.58 -19.16 -17.38
CA TYR A 226 3.34 -19.17 -18.16
C TYR A 226 3.62 -19.13 -19.67
N ILE A 227 4.61 -18.36 -20.12
CA ILE A 227 4.99 -18.34 -21.54
C ILE A 227 5.46 -19.73 -22.00
N GLU A 228 6.28 -20.42 -21.21
CA GLU A 228 6.71 -21.78 -21.55
C GLU A 228 5.55 -22.78 -21.57
N LEU A 229 4.62 -22.69 -20.61
CA LEU A 229 3.38 -23.48 -20.61
C LEU A 229 2.48 -23.17 -21.82
N GLY A 230 2.44 -21.91 -22.25
CA GLY A 230 1.74 -21.48 -23.45
C GLY A 230 2.35 -22.05 -24.72
N LYS A 231 3.69 -22.13 -24.80
CA LYS A 231 4.41 -22.74 -25.93
C LYS A 231 4.22 -24.25 -26.03
N GLU A 232 3.97 -24.91 -24.89
CA GLU A 232 3.66 -26.34 -24.84
C GLU A 232 2.26 -26.66 -25.41
N GLN A 233 1.39 -25.66 -25.62
CA GLN A 233 0.06 -25.85 -26.21
C GLN A 233 0.13 -26.15 -27.71
N GLU A 234 -0.72 -27.06 -28.18
CA GLU A 234 -0.78 -27.45 -29.59
C GLU A 234 -1.22 -26.28 -30.49
N ILE A 235 -2.21 -25.50 -30.04
CA ILE A 235 -2.73 -24.33 -30.75
C ILE A 235 -1.60 -23.33 -31.07
N PHE A 236 -0.71 -23.09 -30.09
CA PHE A 236 0.45 -22.21 -30.28
C PHE A 236 1.38 -22.76 -31.37
N ARG A 237 1.75 -24.05 -31.29
CA ARG A 237 2.69 -24.66 -32.25
C ARG A 237 2.16 -24.61 -33.69
N ASN A 238 0.86 -24.78 -33.86
CA ASN A 238 0.23 -24.76 -35.18
C ASN A 238 0.19 -23.32 -35.74
N ASN A 239 -0.33 -22.37 -34.96
CA ASN A 239 -0.55 -21.01 -35.43
C ASN A 239 0.75 -20.20 -35.55
N TYR A 240 1.78 -20.50 -34.76
CA TYR A 240 3.01 -19.71 -34.73
C TYR A 240 3.72 -19.70 -36.09
N ASN A 241 3.83 -20.85 -36.76
CA ASN A 241 4.48 -20.92 -38.07
C ASN A 241 3.71 -20.12 -39.13
N ASP A 242 2.39 -20.23 -39.12
CA ASP A 242 1.52 -19.51 -40.06
C ASP A 242 1.59 -18.00 -39.82
N TRP A 243 1.64 -17.59 -38.56
CA TRP A 243 1.78 -16.19 -38.17
C TRP A 243 3.13 -15.60 -38.61
N VAL A 244 4.23 -16.29 -38.30
CA VAL A 244 5.58 -15.86 -38.71
C VAL A 244 5.67 -15.77 -40.23
N SER A 245 5.16 -16.79 -40.94
CA SER A 245 5.15 -16.81 -42.42
C SER A 245 4.31 -15.66 -42.98
N SER A 246 3.13 -15.40 -42.41
CA SER A 246 2.25 -14.30 -42.84
C SER A 246 2.91 -12.93 -42.64
N LYS A 247 3.57 -12.71 -41.51
CA LYS A 247 4.32 -11.47 -41.25
C LYS A 247 5.50 -11.29 -42.20
N MET A 248 6.30 -12.34 -42.39
CA MET A 248 7.45 -12.31 -43.30
C MET A 248 7.03 -12.06 -44.75
N ASN A 249 5.95 -12.72 -45.21
CA ASN A 249 5.40 -12.49 -46.54
C ASN A 249 4.92 -11.04 -46.70
N TRP A 250 4.23 -10.49 -45.70
CA TRP A 250 3.80 -9.10 -45.72
C TRP A 250 4.97 -8.11 -45.79
N GLU A 251 6.02 -8.31 -44.99
CA GLU A 251 7.23 -7.47 -45.06
C GLU A 251 7.91 -7.54 -46.43
N GLN A 252 7.93 -8.73 -47.03
CA GLN A 252 8.45 -8.94 -48.38
C GLN A 252 7.59 -8.23 -49.44
N ASP A 253 6.27 -8.29 -49.31
CA ASP A 253 5.32 -7.61 -50.20
C ASP A 253 5.48 -6.09 -50.09
N GLN A 254 5.62 -5.54 -48.88
CA GLN A 254 5.90 -4.13 -48.66
C GLN A 254 7.22 -3.71 -49.32
N THR A 255 8.26 -4.52 -49.18
CA THR A 255 9.57 -4.25 -49.79
C THR A 255 9.50 -4.29 -51.31
N ASN A 256 8.84 -5.31 -51.88
CA ASN A 256 8.67 -5.48 -53.31
C ASN A 256 7.84 -4.35 -53.92
N PHE A 257 6.74 -3.98 -53.26
CA PHE A 257 5.86 -2.89 -53.69
C PHE A 257 6.59 -1.55 -53.62
N LYS A 258 7.36 -1.30 -52.55
CA LYS A 258 8.17 -0.09 -52.43
C LYS A 258 9.19 0.03 -53.57
N ARG A 259 9.90 -1.06 -53.88
CA ARG A 259 10.84 -1.13 -55.01
C ARG A 259 10.14 -0.86 -56.35
N LEU A 260 8.94 -1.40 -56.54
CA LEU A 260 8.13 -1.13 -57.74
C LEU A 260 7.78 0.36 -57.85
N GLN A 261 7.26 0.96 -56.78
CA GLN A 261 6.95 2.39 -56.74
C GLN A 261 8.18 3.26 -57.06
N ASP A 262 9.34 2.92 -56.52
CA ASP A 262 10.56 3.69 -56.76
C ASP A 262 11.08 3.53 -58.20
N SER A 263 10.93 2.34 -58.81
CA SER A 263 11.21 2.13 -60.24
C SER A 263 10.27 2.96 -61.12
N LEU A 264 8.96 2.91 -60.86
CA LEU A 264 7.96 3.63 -61.63
C LEU A 264 8.13 5.16 -61.51
N LYS A 265 8.55 5.68 -60.36
CA LYS A 265 8.87 7.11 -60.20
C LYS A 265 10.01 7.61 -61.08
N VAL A 266 10.94 6.72 -61.47
CA VAL A 266 12.01 7.04 -62.42
C VAL A 266 11.45 7.01 -63.83
N GLU A 267 10.70 5.97 -64.18
CA GLU A 267 10.15 5.74 -65.52
C GLU A 267 9.10 6.81 -65.93
N VAL A 268 8.28 7.27 -64.99
CA VAL A 268 7.32 8.38 -65.21
C VAL A 268 8.04 9.69 -65.56
N LYS A 269 9.33 9.86 -65.30
CA LYS A 269 10.07 11.07 -65.71
C LYS A 269 10.53 11.04 -67.17
N ASP A 270 10.41 9.90 -67.84
CA ASP A 270 10.75 9.78 -69.27
C ASP A 270 9.75 10.56 -70.12
N THR A 271 10.26 11.46 -70.96
CA THR A 271 9.47 12.31 -71.87
C THR A 271 8.94 11.56 -73.10
N SER A 272 9.48 10.38 -73.39
CA SER A 272 9.03 9.52 -74.49
C SER A 272 7.81 8.64 -74.14
N LEU A 273 7.44 8.59 -72.85
CA LEU A 273 6.33 7.81 -72.33
C LEU A 273 4.98 8.49 -72.65
N ASN A 274 4.04 7.73 -73.24
CA ASN A 274 2.71 8.23 -73.55
C ASN A 274 1.86 8.49 -72.29
N ASP A 275 0.84 9.34 -72.41
CA ASP A 275 0.03 9.80 -71.28
C ASP A 275 -0.76 8.68 -70.59
N LEU A 276 -1.20 7.66 -71.36
CA LEU A 276 -1.93 6.52 -70.81
C LEU A 276 -1.04 5.71 -69.85
N ARG A 277 0.17 5.33 -70.27
CA ARG A 277 1.14 4.60 -69.45
C ARG A 277 1.61 5.43 -68.25
N ARG A 278 1.80 6.73 -68.45
CA ARG A 278 2.13 7.67 -67.38
C ARG A 278 1.07 7.66 -66.27
N ASN A 279 -0.20 7.68 -66.64
CA ASN A 279 -1.32 7.61 -65.69
C ASN A 279 -1.41 6.26 -64.98
N GLU A 280 -1.21 5.13 -65.69
CA GLU A 280 -1.17 3.79 -65.09
C GLU A 280 -0.06 3.69 -64.02
N PHE A 281 1.13 4.18 -64.33
CA PHE A 281 2.26 4.15 -63.39
C PHE A 281 2.01 5.08 -62.20
N GLN A 282 1.43 6.25 -62.41
CA GLN A 282 1.08 7.18 -61.33
C GLN A 282 0.05 6.55 -60.37
N GLN A 283 -0.95 5.83 -60.87
CA GLN A 283 -1.92 5.11 -60.03
C GLN A 283 -1.25 4.09 -59.11
N ILE A 284 -0.27 3.33 -59.61
CA ILE A 284 0.47 2.35 -58.78
C ILE A 284 1.38 3.06 -57.76
N ILE A 285 2.01 4.17 -58.13
CA ILE A 285 2.83 5.00 -57.22
C ILE A 285 1.99 5.52 -56.05
N ASP A 286 0.75 5.92 -56.32
CA ASP A 286 -0.15 6.51 -55.31
C ASP A 286 -0.94 5.45 -54.53
N SER A 287 -0.90 4.18 -54.97
CA SER A 287 -1.59 3.07 -54.31
C SER A 287 -0.89 2.63 -53.02
N THR A 288 -1.65 1.97 -52.15
CA THR A 288 -1.16 1.36 -50.90
C THR A 288 -1.51 -0.12 -50.85
N LEU A 289 -0.69 -0.93 -50.19
CA LEU A 289 -1.01 -2.33 -49.96
C LEU A 289 -2.05 -2.48 -48.83
N THR A 290 -2.99 -3.39 -49.01
CA THR A 290 -3.94 -3.80 -47.97
C THR A 290 -3.25 -4.71 -46.97
N LYS A 291 -3.27 -4.34 -45.69
CA LYS A 291 -2.65 -5.11 -44.61
C LYS A 291 -3.41 -6.42 -44.37
N PRO A 292 -2.73 -7.57 -44.31
CA PRO A 292 -3.37 -8.83 -43.94
C PRO A 292 -3.92 -8.78 -42.51
N ASN A 293 -5.05 -9.46 -42.30
CA ASN A 293 -5.61 -9.64 -40.96
C ASN A 293 -4.77 -10.66 -40.17
N PHE A 294 -3.84 -10.18 -39.35
CA PHE A 294 -2.98 -11.02 -38.52
C PHE A 294 -3.68 -11.61 -37.28
N SER A 295 -4.90 -11.18 -36.96
CA SER A 295 -5.65 -11.67 -35.79
C SER A 295 -6.03 -13.14 -35.94
N VAL A 296 -6.23 -13.59 -37.18
CA VAL A 296 -6.63 -14.98 -37.51
C VAL A 296 -5.53 -15.98 -37.15
N THR A 297 -4.28 -15.63 -37.40
CA THR A 297 -3.12 -16.50 -37.14
C THR A 297 -2.40 -16.19 -35.84
N PHE A 298 -2.87 -15.20 -35.06
CA PHE A 298 -2.20 -14.79 -33.83
C PHE A 298 -2.00 -15.97 -32.86
N PRO A 299 -0.76 -16.30 -32.46
CA PRO A 299 -0.48 -17.58 -31.79
C PRO A 299 -0.65 -17.54 -30.27
N TYR A 300 -0.67 -16.35 -29.66
CA TYR A 300 -0.63 -16.18 -28.21
C TYR A 300 -2.04 -16.19 -27.57
N TYR A 301 -2.86 -17.18 -27.88
CA TYR A 301 -4.19 -17.37 -27.28
C TYR A 301 -4.20 -18.48 -26.23
N GLY A 302 -5.03 -18.32 -25.20
CA GLY A 302 -5.27 -19.32 -24.16
C GLY A 302 -4.86 -18.85 -22.77
N GLU A 303 -5.29 -19.61 -21.76
CA GLU A 303 -5.20 -19.24 -20.33
C GLU A 303 -3.80 -18.80 -19.92
N TYR A 304 -2.76 -19.54 -20.32
CA TYR A 304 -1.38 -19.21 -19.93
C TYR A 304 -0.87 -17.91 -20.58
N TRP A 305 -1.26 -17.61 -21.81
CA TRP A 305 -0.92 -16.35 -22.45
C TRP A 305 -1.66 -15.17 -21.82
N ASP A 306 -2.91 -15.36 -21.40
CA ASP A 306 -3.68 -14.35 -20.67
C ASP A 306 -3.08 -14.11 -19.27
N LYS A 307 -2.71 -15.17 -18.54
CA LYS A 307 -1.97 -15.06 -17.27
C LYS A 307 -0.63 -14.35 -17.43
N ALA A 308 0.11 -14.60 -18.51
CA ALA A 308 1.34 -13.89 -18.82
C ALA A 308 1.10 -12.38 -19.05
N ARG A 309 0.05 -12.00 -19.79
CA ARG A 309 -0.34 -10.59 -19.99
C ARG A 309 -0.70 -9.91 -18.67
N ILE A 310 -1.51 -10.58 -17.84
CA ILE A 310 -1.88 -10.08 -16.51
C ILE A 310 -0.62 -9.85 -15.68
N ASN A 311 0.31 -10.80 -15.64
CA ASN A 311 1.56 -10.63 -14.92
C ASN A 311 2.42 -9.48 -15.47
N ILE A 312 2.44 -9.26 -16.78
CA ILE A 312 3.13 -8.13 -17.42
C ILE A 312 2.53 -6.80 -16.94
N ASP A 313 1.21 -6.66 -16.91
CA ASP A 313 0.56 -5.43 -16.46
C ASP A 313 0.71 -5.21 -14.95
N LEU A 314 0.62 -6.28 -14.16
CA LEU A 314 0.97 -6.26 -12.73
C LEU A 314 2.43 -5.85 -12.52
N PHE A 315 3.34 -6.29 -13.39
CA PHE A 315 4.74 -5.92 -13.30
C PHE A 315 4.94 -4.43 -13.57
N ILE A 316 4.34 -3.91 -14.65
CA ILE A 316 4.47 -2.51 -15.04
C ILE A 316 3.89 -1.58 -13.98
N SER A 317 2.78 -1.97 -13.33
CA SER A 317 2.15 -1.19 -12.28
C SER A 317 2.97 -1.17 -10.98
N ASN A 318 3.54 -2.31 -10.57
CA ASN A 318 4.19 -2.46 -9.26
C ASN A 318 5.73 -2.29 -9.26
N PHE A 319 6.42 -2.53 -10.38
CA PHE A 319 7.89 -2.65 -10.42
C PHE A 319 8.56 -1.75 -11.46
N ARG A 320 8.14 -0.48 -11.56
CA ARG A 320 8.57 0.49 -12.58
C ARG A 320 10.09 0.71 -12.69
N ASN A 321 10.83 0.55 -11.59
CA ASN A 321 12.29 0.79 -11.54
C ASN A 321 13.11 -0.51 -11.58
N SER A 322 12.48 -1.63 -11.92
CA SER A 322 13.13 -2.93 -11.93
C SER A 322 14.07 -3.11 -13.13
N LYS A 323 15.15 -3.88 -12.94
CA LYS A 323 16.11 -4.23 -13.99
C LYS A 323 15.48 -5.03 -15.14
N GLN A 324 14.38 -5.74 -14.87
CA GLN A 324 13.66 -6.57 -15.85
C GLN A 324 12.65 -5.77 -16.68
N MET A 325 12.44 -4.48 -16.41
CA MET A 325 11.50 -3.63 -17.15
C MET A 325 11.69 -3.62 -18.68
N PRO A 326 12.92 -3.54 -19.24
CA PRO A 326 13.10 -3.58 -20.68
C PRO A 326 12.55 -4.88 -21.30
N SER A 327 12.81 -6.03 -20.68
CA SER A 327 12.30 -7.32 -21.12
C SER A 327 10.77 -7.39 -21.04
N ILE A 328 10.18 -6.85 -19.96
CA ILE A 328 8.73 -6.78 -19.79
C ILE A 328 8.06 -5.94 -20.89
N ARG A 329 8.67 -4.83 -21.32
CA ARG A 329 8.14 -4.01 -22.42
C ARG A 329 8.16 -4.75 -23.75
N VAL A 330 9.24 -5.49 -24.03
CA VAL A 330 9.32 -6.34 -25.24
C VAL A 330 8.22 -7.40 -25.20
N LEU A 331 8.05 -8.08 -24.06
CA LEU A 331 7.00 -9.06 -23.89
C LEU A 331 5.60 -8.45 -24.03
N LYS A 332 5.37 -7.25 -23.50
CA LYS A 332 4.09 -6.55 -23.65
C LYS A 332 3.74 -6.35 -25.12
N ASN A 333 4.67 -5.80 -25.90
CA ASN A 333 4.45 -5.52 -27.32
C ASN A 333 4.26 -6.82 -28.13
N GLU A 334 5.00 -7.87 -27.79
CA GLU A 334 4.90 -9.14 -28.52
C GLU A 334 3.58 -9.88 -28.25
N LEU A 335 3.12 -9.85 -27.00
CA LEU A 335 1.92 -10.55 -26.57
C LEU A 335 0.64 -9.72 -26.71
N GLU A 336 0.75 -8.46 -27.10
CA GLU A 336 -0.39 -7.57 -27.34
C GLU A 336 -1.32 -8.17 -28.40
N LYS A 337 -2.61 -8.29 -28.07
CA LYS A 337 -3.59 -8.84 -29.00
C LYS A 337 -3.77 -7.83 -30.15
N PRO A 338 -3.79 -8.26 -31.42
CA PRO A 338 -4.03 -7.34 -32.52
C PRO A 338 -5.43 -6.75 -32.38
N VAL A 339 -5.55 -5.43 -32.56
CA VAL A 339 -6.85 -4.76 -32.62
C VAL A 339 -7.62 -5.33 -33.81
N MET A 340 -8.82 -5.87 -33.58
CA MET A 340 -9.74 -6.18 -34.66
C MET A 340 -10.17 -4.87 -35.30
N GLU A 341 -9.57 -4.51 -36.44
CA GLU A 341 -10.15 -3.48 -37.30
C GLU A 341 -11.46 -4.07 -37.85
N GLU A 342 -12.60 -3.58 -37.35
CA GLU A 342 -13.88 -3.84 -38.00
C GLU A 342 -13.76 -3.39 -39.46
N ALA A 343 -14.11 -4.30 -40.36
CA ALA A 343 -14.07 -4.04 -41.79
C ALA A 343 -14.86 -2.76 -42.08
N ALA A 344 -14.17 -1.75 -42.61
CA ALA A 344 -14.81 -0.59 -43.19
C ALA A 344 -15.82 -1.11 -44.24
N ASP A 345 -17.07 -0.77 -44.00
CA ASP A 345 -18.22 -1.03 -44.85
C ASP A 345 -17.89 -0.65 -46.30
N THR A 346 -17.55 -1.65 -47.09
CA THR A 346 -17.45 -1.53 -48.55
C THR A 346 -18.62 -2.31 -49.11
N THR A 347 -19.72 -1.59 -49.30
CA THR A 347 -20.79 -2.00 -50.18
C THR A 347 -20.23 -2.40 -51.55
N ASN A 348 -20.22 -3.69 -51.86
CA ASN A 348 -20.79 -4.26 -53.10
C ASN A 348 -20.68 -5.79 -53.12
N SER A 349 -21.86 -6.41 -53.02
CA SER A 349 -22.32 -7.71 -53.55
C SER A 349 -21.30 -8.76 -53.99
N GLU A 350 -21.26 -9.91 -53.31
CA GLU A 350 -21.88 -11.17 -53.77
C GLU A 350 -21.77 -12.26 -52.69
N ILE A 351 -22.70 -13.21 -52.76
CA ILE A 351 -23.17 -14.11 -51.70
C ILE A 351 -22.26 -15.34 -51.58
N GLU A 352 -21.89 -15.73 -50.35
CA GLU A 352 -22.02 -17.12 -49.90
C GLU A 352 -22.07 -17.28 -48.35
N ASN A 353 -23.23 -17.75 -47.91
CA ASN A 353 -23.61 -18.41 -46.65
C ASN A 353 -22.61 -19.51 -46.22
N LEU A 354 -22.38 -19.93 -44.96
CA LEU A 354 -23.15 -19.99 -43.71
C LEU A 354 -22.15 -20.29 -42.54
N ASN A 355 -22.32 -19.64 -41.39
CA ASN A 355 -22.45 -20.24 -40.04
C ASN A 355 -22.19 -19.18 -38.94
N ASN A 356 -23.21 -18.36 -38.67
CA ASN A 356 -23.26 -17.47 -37.51
C ASN A 356 -23.95 -18.20 -36.35
N ALA A 357 -23.20 -18.46 -35.28
CA ALA A 357 -23.77 -18.59 -33.95
C ALA A 357 -23.98 -17.16 -33.43
N GLN A 358 -25.25 -16.75 -33.36
CA GLN A 358 -25.66 -15.44 -32.89
C GLN A 358 -25.36 -15.30 -31.38
N ASN A 359 -24.45 -14.39 -31.02
CA ASN A 359 -24.48 -13.71 -29.73
C ASN A 359 -25.43 -12.51 -29.87
N THR A 360 -26.72 -12.71 -29.61
CA THR A 360 -27.66 -11.59 -29.47
C THR A 360 -27.57 -11.05 -28.05
N ALA A 361 -27.02 -9.84 -27.89
CA ALA A 361 -27.13 -9.09 -26.65
C ALA A 361 -28.62 -8.78 -26.37
N THR A 362 -29.12 -9.16 -25.19
CA THR A 362 -30.50 -8.93 -24.75
C THR A 362 -30.60 -7.59 -24.03
N PHE A 363 -31.67 -6.81 -24.24
CA PHE A 363 -31.87 -5.56 -23.50
C PHE A 363 -32.09 -5.85 -22.01
N CYS A 364 -31.52 -5.01 -21.13
CA CYS A 364 -31.67 -5.16 -19.68
C CYS A 364 -33.14 -5.13 -19.22
N SER A 365 -34.02 -4.42 -19.95
CA SER A 365 -35.47 -4.37 -19.68
C SER A 365 -36.18 -5.71 -19.85
N ASP A 366 -35.59 -6.64 -20.59
CA ASP A 366 -36.20 -7.91 -20.96
C ASP A 366 -35.78 -9.05 -20.01
N LEU A 367 -34.96 -8.74 -19.00
CA LEU A 367 -34.56 -9.68 -17.95
C LEU A 367 -35.64 -9.75 -16.87
N GLU A 368 -36.00 -10.96 -16.42
CA GLU A 368 -36.93 -11.16 -15.28
C GLU A 368 -36.43 -10.50 -13.99
N SER A 369 -35.11 -10.37 -13.83
CA SER A 369 -34.45 -9.68 -12.73
C SER A 369 -33.28 -8.85 -13.26
N PRO A 370 -33.51 -7.60 -13.68
CA PRO A 370 -32.44 -6.77 -14.22
C PRO A 370 -31.41 -6.41 -13.14
N PRO A 371 -30.11 -6.40 -13.48
CA PRO A 371 -29.06 -5.99 -12.56
C PRO A 371 -29.31 -4.55 -12.10
N GLN A 372 -29.19 -4.30 -10.80
CA GLN A 372 -29.49 -3.00 -10.19
C GLN A 372 -28.21 -2.23 -9.96
N ILE A 373 -28.16 -0.94 -10.34
CA ILE A 373 -26.96 -0.13 -10.10
C ILE A 373 -26.78 0.07 -8.60
N ARG A 374 -25.60 -0.30 -8.09
CA ARG A 374 -25.23 -0.16 -6.69
C ARG A 374 -25.14 1.32 -6.31
N GLY A 375 -26.07 1.76 -5.46
CA GLY A 375 -26.20 3.17 -5.07
C GLY A 375 -27.23 3.96 -5.88
N GLY A 376 -27.89 3.32 -6.86
CA GLY A 376 -28.97 3.90 -7.65
C GLY A 376 -28.49 4.71 -8.84
N MET A 377 -29.33 4.76 -9.89
CA MET A 377 -29.04 5.52 -11.12
C MET A 377 -28.85 7.01 -10.85
N ASP A 378 -29.63 7.59 -9.94
CA ASP A 378 -29.54 9.02 -9.61
C ASP A 378 -28.17 9.41 -9.05
N LYS A 379 -27.52 8.53 -8.29
CA LYS A 379 -26.18 8.79 -7.76
C LYS A 379 -25.15 8.79 -8.87
N PHE A 380 -25.22 7.82 -9.77
CA PHE A 380 -24.36 7.74 -10.95
C PHE A 380 -24.53 8.97 -11.86
N LEU A 381 -25.77 9.40 -12.12
CA LEU A 381 -26.07 10.58 -12.92
C LEU A 381 -25.61 11.89 -12.26
N ASN A 382 -25.64 11.99 -10.93
CA ASN A 382 -25.12 13.16 -10.21
C ASN A 382 -23.59 13.27 -10.30
N GLU A 383 -22.87 12.14 -10.39
CA GLU A 383 -21.42 12.12 -10.60
C GLU A 383 -21.03 12.56 -12.03
N LEU A 384 -21.94 12.41 -13.00
CA LEU A 384 -21.76 12.83 -14.39
C LEU A 384 -21.86 14.35 -14.62
N GLY A 385 -22.23 15.14 -13.61
CA GLY A 385 -22.15 16.60 -13.66
C GLY A 385 -23.07 17.25 -14.71
N GLY A 386 -24.37 17.26 -14.45
CA GLY A 386 -25.32 18.27 -14.96
C GLY A 386 -25.26 18.61 -16.47
N PHE A 387 -25.17 17.61 -17.35
CA PHE A 387 -25.45 17.85 -18.77
C PHE A 387 -26.94 18.14 -18.95
N ASP A 388 -27.26 19.29 -19.56
CA ASP A 388 -28.63 19.64 -19.92
C ASP A 388 -29.08 18.66 -21.01
N THR A 389 -30.08 17.84 -20.66
CA THR A 389 -30.54 16.72 -21.47
C THR A 389 -31.54 17.22 -22.50
N ASP A 390 -31.02 17.85 -23.56
CA ASP A 390 -31.71 17.82 -24.86
C ASP A 390 -31.65 16.38 -25.41
N THR A 391 -32.49 15.54 -24.80
CA THR A 391 -33.12 14.29 -25.27
C THR A 391 -32.36 13.45 -26.31
N LYS A 392 -31.17 12.98 -25.99
CA LYS A 392 -30.57 11.83 -26.70
C LYS A 392 -30.29 10.69 -25.71
N GLU A 393 -30.98 9.57 -25.89
CA GLU A 393 -30.76 8.36 -25.11
C GLU A 393 -29.42 7.71 -25.54
N ILE A 394 -28.55 7.44 -24.57
CA ILE A 394 -27.26 6.78 -24.82
C ILE A 394 -27.37 5.33 -24.38
N HIS A 395 -27.21 4.41 -25.33
CA HIS A 395 -27.30 2.99 -25.08
C HIS A 395 -25.89 2.40 -24.92
N TYR A 396 -25.69 1.60 -23.89
CA TYR A 396 -24.47 0.84 -23.66
C TYR A 396 -24.77 -0.66 -23.58
N SER A 397 -23.92 -1.46 -24.21
CA SER A 397 -23.82 -2.90 -23.98
C SER A 397 -22.77 -3.15 -22.91
N LEU A 398 -23.09 -3.98 -21.92
CA LEU A 398 -22.24 -4.24 -20.75
C LEU A 398 -22.08 -5.75 -20.56
N ILE A 399 -20.86 -6.21 -20.32
CA ILE A 399 -20.58 -7.55 -19.81
C ILE A 399 -20.24 -7.42 -18.33
N ILE A 400 -21.07 -7.99 -17.48
CA ILE A 400 -20.97 -7.87 -16.03
C ILE A 400 -20.70 -9.27 -15.47
N ASN A 401 -19.68 -9.40 -14.62
CA ASN A 401 -19.38 -10.68 -13.99
C ASN A 401 -20.26 -10.95 -12.76
N GLN A 402 -20.09 -12.14 -12.17
CA GLN A 402 -20.86 -12.59 -11.01
C GLN A 402 -20.70 -11.70 -9.75
N ARG A 403 -19.75 -10.76 -9.73
CA ARG A 403 -19.53 -9.81 -8.64
C ARG A 403 -20.14 -8.43 -8.89
N GLY A 404 -20.86 -8.24 -9.99
CA GLY A 404 -21.45 -6.95 -10.36
C GLY A 404 -20.44 -5.94 -10.93
N ILE A 405 -19.27 -6.41 -11.34
CA ILE A 405 -18.22 -5.57 -11.94
C ILE A 405 -18.32 -5.69 -13.45
N ILE A 406 -18.23 -4.54 -14.12
CA ILE A 406 -18.22 -4.44 -15.59
C ILE A 406 -16.84 -4.89 -16.09
N GLU A 407 -16.80 -5.93 -16.92
CA GLU A 407 -15.58 -6.47 -17.54
C GLU A 407 -15.35 -5.85 -18.93
N GLU A 408 -16.43 -5.64 -19.68
CA GLU A 408 -16.43 -4.99 -20.98
C GLU A 408 -17.65 -4.07 -21.10
N TYR A 409 -17.48 -2.94 -21.79
CA TYR A 409 -18.58 -2.05 -22.12
C TYR A 409 -18.37 -1.43 -23.50
N GLU A 410 -19.46 -1.23 -24.23
CA GLU A 410 -19.45 -0.60 -25.55
C GLU A 410 -20.67 0.31 -25.72
N MET A 411 -20.46 1.49 -26.31
CA MET A 411 -21.57 2.39 -26.64
C MET A 411 -22.23 1.91 -27.93
N VAL A 412 -23.51 1.56 -27.85
CA VAL A 412 -24.32 0.99 -28.95
C VAL A 412 -25.47 1.91 -29.38
N SER A 413 -25.39 3.20 -29.02
CA SER A 413 -26.42 4.17 -29.43
C SER A 413 -26.40 4.36 -30.94
N LYS A 414 -27.59 4.46 -31.54
CA LYS A 414 -27.76 4.64 -33.00
C LYS A 414 -27.49 6.08 -33.43
N ASP A 415 -27.56 7.03 -32.50
CA ASP A 415 -27.37 8.44 -32.80
C ASP A 415 -25.90 8.85 -32.64
N THR A 416 -25.47 9.78 -33.48
CA THR A 416 -24.14 10.41 -33.31
C THR A 416 -24.15 11.29 -32.05
N ILE A 417 -23.41 10.82 -31.05
CA ILE A 417 -23.18 11.50 -29.76
C ILE A 417 -21.80 12.17 -29.81
N ASP A 418 -21.69 13.34 -29.20
CA ASP A 418 -20.42 14.05 -29.11
C ASP A 418 -19.36 13.18 -28.40
N ARG A 419 -18.15 13.14 -28.98
CA ARG A 419 -17.02 12.37 -28.46
C ARG A 419 -16.63 12.79 -27.05
N GLU A 420 -16.79 14.07 -26.70
CA GLU A 420 -16.54 14.53 -25.32
C GLU A 420 -17.54 13.88 -24.35
N ILE A 421 -18.82 13.84 -24.71
CA ILE A 421 -19.87 13.20 -23.89
C ILE A 421 -19.59 11.70 -23.74
N VAL A 422 -19.27 11.00 -24.84
CA VAL A 422 -18.94 9.56 -24.79
C VAL A 422 -17.75 9.29 -23.87
N ASN A 423 -16.69 10.09 -23.95
CA ASN A 423 -15.53 9.93 -23.07
C ASN A 423 -15.88 10.15 -21.59
N PHE A 424 -16.73 11.12 -21.27
CA PHE A 424 -17.20 11.34 -19.90
C PHE A 424 -17.99 10.14 -19.36
N TYR A 425 -18.90 9.58 -20.16
CA TYR A 425 -19.65 8.39 -19.79
C TYR A 425 -18.74 7.18 -19.62
N ASN A 426 -17.76 6.97 -20.50
CA ASN A 426 -16.80 5.87 -20.39
C ASN A 426 -15.98 5.94 -19.10
N VAL A 427 -15.48 7.14 -18.75
CA VAL A 427 -14.73 7.36 -17.50
C VAL A 427 -15.62 7.13 -16.28
N ALA A 428 -16.88 7.55 -16.32
CA ALA A 428 -17.82 7.31 -15.23
C ALA A 428 -18.15 5.81 -15.08
N ILE A 429 -18.39 5.11 -16.20
CA ILE A 429 -18.65 3.67 -16.22
C ILE A 429 -17.49 2.89 -15.58
N GLU A 430 -16.25 3.24 -15.92
CA GLU A 430 -15.06 2.58 -15.36
C GLU A 430 -14.87 2.82 -13.86
N ASN A 431 -15.15 4.04 -13.39
CA ASN A 431 -14.77 4.45 -12.02
C ASN A 431 -15.90 4.32 -10.99
N SER A 432 -17.15 4.35 -11.43
CA SER A 432 -18.30 4.53 -10.52
C SER A 432 -19.44 3.53 -10.74
N LEU A 433 -19.54 2.92 -11.93
CA LEU A 433 -20.66 2.03 -12.25
C LEU A 433 -20.39 0.59 -11.79
N SER A 434 -21.23 0.11 -10.89
CA SER A 434 -21.24 -1.28 -10.42
C SER A 434 -22.67 -1.72 -10.15
N PHE A 435 -22.92 -3.02 -10.24
CA PHE A 435 -24.23 -3.64 -10.12
C PHE A 435 -24.34 -4.55 -8.88
#